data_AF-A0A443S9M2-F1
#
_entry.id   AF-A0A443S9M2-F1
#
_cell.length_a   1.000
_cell.length_b   1.000
_cell.length_c   1.000
_cell.angle_alpha   90.00
_cell.angle_beta   90.00
_cell.angle_gamma   90.00
#
_symmetry.space_group_name_H-M   'P 1'
#
loop_
_entity.id
_entity.type
_entity.pdbx_description
1 polymer ?
#
loop_
_entity_poly.entity_id
_entity_poly.type
_entity_poly.pdbx_seq_one_letter_code
_entity_poly.pdbx_strand_id
1 'polypeptide(L)'
;MRKYDTISKTKSKVKTLTQEQIIAGFNQLRQEQRNLASKVVELEADLNEHSLVIDALKNVDTNRRCYRMIGGILVERNVGEVLPSLNDNKEAISKLVDSLKNQIVGKGKEINEYMEKHNIQIKQEPAANNETVKQQEESLEKLSQKLGIEEGRYFIVDIGANLTNKKYSRDLDAVIQRAHDSVQKIMVTGTSIHNSKEALRLTRLYPGSLYCTAGIHPHDAKSWNDESYDALKEIAENAECVAIGECGLDFNRNFSPVESQLEAFEKQVQLACEIRKPLFIHERDAHEQLINILAKYVDSLPVTVIHCFTGTVNEAQKYIELGFYIGLTGFLWKDKSENGVRKILEQRVIPVNRLLLETDSPFMYPNTRASKLPENVKTSLTQRSLSFLHRYCTFQRNEPCSLPVTVEMIAAYLDMKPEDIALKTSFNALHVFGLNK
;
A
#
# COMPACT_ATOMS: atom_id res chain seq x y z
N MET A 1 -69.02 -22.02 39.22
CA MET A 1 -68.02 -22.33 38.18
C MET A 1 -68.25 -21.38 37.01
N ARG A 2 -67.18 -20.82 36.46
CA ARG A 2 -67.09 -19.91 35.29
C ARG A 2 -67.17 -18.40 35.58
N LYS A 3 -66.01 -17.80 35.32
CA LYS A 3 -65.60 -16.40 35.42
C LYS A 3 -66.23 -15.58 34.29
N TYR A 4 -66.40 -14.29 34.55
CA TYR A 4 -66.61 -13.27 33.53
C TYR A 4 -65.37 -13.20 32.63
N ASP A 5 -65.51 -13.61 31.36
CA ASP A 5 -64.52 -13.37 30.31
C ASP A 5 -64.68 -11.94 29.78
N THR A 6 -63.93 -11.01 30.35
CA THR A 6 -63.61 -9.74 29.69
C THR A 6 -62.65 -10.02 28.53
N ILE A 7 -63.16 -9.93 27.30
CA ILE A 7 -62.34 -9.89 26.08
C ILE A 7 -61.58 -8.56 26.07
N SER A 8 -60.39 -8.57 26.67
CA SER A 8 -59.39 -7.53 26.47
C SER A 8 -58.81 -7.71 25.07
N LYS A 9 -59.04 -6.73 24.19
CA LYS A 9 -58.33 -6.59 22.93
C LYS A 9 -56.84 -6.45 23.22
N THR A 10 -56.10 -7.56 23.16
CA THR A 10 -54.64 -7.55 23.07
C THR A 10 -54.25 -6.94 21.73
N LYS A 11 -54.06 -5.61 21.72
CA LYS A 11 -53.19 -4.97 20.72
C LYS A 11 -51.86 -5.70 20.80
N SER A 12 -51.49 -6.41 19.73
CA SER A 12 -50.15 -6.96 19.56
C SER A 12 -49.17 -5.81 19.71
N LYS A 13 -48.52 -5.70 20.87
CA LYS A 13 -47.39 -4.79 21.08
C LYS A 13 -46.34 -5.22 20.07
N VAL A 14 -46.15 -4.40 19.03
CA VAL A 14 -44.96 -4.49 18.16
C VAL A 14 -43.77 -4.44 19.10
N LYS A 15 -43.05 -5.57 19.21
CA LYS A 15 -41.92 -5.71 20.12
C LYS A 15 -40.80 -4.85 19.55
N THR A 16 -40.62 -3.65 20.08
CA THR A 16 -39.53 -2.75 19.69
C THR A 16 -38.21 -3.42 20.10
N LEU A 17 -37.34 -3.69 19.11
CA LEU A 17 -36.02 -4.29 19.34
C LEU A 17 -35.20 -3.37 20.25
N THR A 18 -34.45 -3.96 21.19
CA THR A 18 -33.50 -3.20 22.01
C THR A 18 -32.32 -2.74 21.16
N GLN A 19 -31.59 -1.72 21.60
CA GLN A 19 -30.42 -1.21 20.87
C GLN A 19 -29.34 -2.28 20.67
N GLU A 20 -29.14 -3.16 21.66
CA GLU A 20 -28.23 -4.31 21.55
C GLU A 20 -28.69 -5.31 20.48
N GLN A 21 -30.00 -5.59 20.40
CA GLN A 21 -30.56 -6.48 19.38
C GLN A 21 -30.45 -5.87 17.97
N ILE A 22 -30.61 -4.55 17.87
CA ILE A 22 -30.45 -3.81 16.62
C ILE A 22 -29.00 -3.91 16.12
N ILE A 23 -28.02 -3.66 17.00
CA ILE A 23 -26.58 -3.75 16.68
C ILE A 23 -26.18 -5.18 16.34
N ALA A 24 -26.68 -6.17 17.09
CA ALA A 24 -26.43 -7.58 16.81
C ALA A 24 -26.96 -8.01 15.42
N GLY A 25 -28.18 -7.60 15.07
CA GLY A 25 -28.74 -7.87 13.75
C GLY A 25 -27.98 -7.18 12.61
N PHE A 26 -27.54 -5.93 12.81
CA PHE A 26 -26.69 -5.23 11.86
C PHE A 26 -25.34 -5.93 11.64
N ASN A 27 -24.68 -6.35 12.72
CA ASN A 27 -23.42 -7.08 12.64
C ASN A 27 -23.59 -8.46 11.98
N GLN A 28 -24.71 -9.14 12.23
CA GLN A 28 -25.03 -10.40 11.57
C GLN A 28 -25.16 -10.22 10.05
N LEU A 29 -25.90 -9.21 9.59
CA LEU A 29 -26.04 -8.93 8.15
C LEU A 29 -24.70 -8.60 7.49
N ARG A 30 -23.82 -7.84 8.17
CA ARG A 30 -22.45 -7.59 7.68
C ARG A 30 -21.61 -8.86 7.65
N GLN A 31 -21.74 -9.74 8.64
CA GLN A 31 -21.01 -11.00 8.66
C GLN A 31 -21.47 -11.93 7.53
N GLU A 32 -22.77 -12.01 7.25
CA GLU A 32 -23.32 -12.74 6.12
C GLU A 32 -22.79 -12.19 4.78
N GLN A 33 -22.76 -10.86 4.61
CA GLN A 33 -22.19 -10.22 3.42
C GLN A 33 -20.69 -10.55 3.25
N ARG A 34 -19.91 -10.53 4.34
CA ARG A 34 -18.49 -10.91 4.34
C ARG A 34 -18.28 -12.38 3.99
N ASN A 35 -19.10 -13.28 4.52
CA ASN A 35 -19.02 -14.71 4.22
C ASN A 35 -19.28 -14.98 2.74
N LEU A 36 -20.27 -14.31 2.14
CA LEU A 36 -20.53 -14.38 0.70
C LEU A 36 -19.34 -13.86 -0.12
N ALA A 37 -18.73 -12.73 0.28
CA ALA A 37 -17.54 -12.20 -0.37
C ALA A 37 -16.34 -13.15 -0.29
N SER A 38 -16.12 -13.78 0.88
CA SER A 38 -15.09 -14.81 1.06
C SER A 38 -15.30 -16.00 0.13
N LYS A 39 -16.55 -16.44 -0.07
CA LYS A 39 -16.87 -17.56 -0.96
C LYS A 39 -16.67 -17.21 -2.43
N VAL A 40 -16.92 -15.96 -2.82
CA VAL A 40 -16.63 -15.45 -4.17
C VAL A 40 -15.14 -15.54 -4.47
N VAL A 41 -14.28 -15.07 -3.55
CA VAL A 41 -12.82 -15.13 -3.72
C VAL A 41 -12.31 -16.57 -3.88
N GLU A 42 -12.83 -17.50 -3.09
CA GLU A 42 -12.50 -18.93 -3.20
C GLU A 42 -12.88 -19.51 -4.58
N LEU A 43 -14.10 -19.23 -5.05
CA LEU A 43 -14.59 -19.73 -6.34
C LEU A 43 -13.91 -19.05 -7.54
N GLU A 44 -13.48 -17.79 -7.41
CA GLU A 44 -12.68 -17.09 -8.42
C GLU A 44 -11.28 -17.70 -8.54
N ALA A 45 -10.67 -18.14 -7.43
CA ALA A 45 -9.43 -18.90 -7.45
C ALA A 45 -9.63 -20.25 -8.17
N ASP A 46 -10.69 -21.00 -7.83
CA ASP A 46 -11.03 -22.26 -8.50
C ASP A 46 -11.28 -22.05 -10.01
N LEU A 47 -11.96 -20.96 -10.39
CA LEU A 47 -12.21 -20.61 -11.78
C LEU A 47 -10.91 -20.36 -12.56
N ASN A 48 -9.96 -19.66 -11.92
CA ASN A 48 -8.64 -19.39 -12.49
C ASN A 48 -7.83 -20.68 -12.65
N GLU A 49 -7.85 -21.57 -11.65
CA GLU A 49 -7.21 -22.89 -11.76
C GLU A 49 -7.77 -23.71 -12.93
N HIS A 50 -9.10 -23.76 -13.08
CA HIS A 50 -9.72 -24.45 -14.22
C HIS A 50 -9.30 -23.83 -15.55
N SER A 51 -9.20 -22.49 -15.62
CA SER A 51 -8.75 -21.80 -16.83
C SER A 51 -7.30 -22.15 -17.20
N LEU A 52 -6.39 -22.18 -16.22
CA LEU A 52 -4.99 -22.55 -16.44
C LEU A 52 -4.84 -23.99 -16.93
N VAL A 53 -5.60 -24.92 -16.34
CA VAL A 53 -5.57 -26.34 -16.76
C VAL A 53 -6.16 -26.51 -18.17
N ILE A 54 -7.26 -25.82 -18.49
CA ILE A 54 -7.83 -25.82 -19.84
C ILE A 54 -6.81 -25.28 -20.85
N ASP A 55 -6.13 -24.17 -20.53
CA ASP A 55 -5.10 -23.59 -21.40
C ASP A 55 -3.89 -24.50 -21.61
N ALA A 56 -3.49 -25.25 -20.58
CA ALA A 56 -2.42 -26.24 -20.68
C ALA A 56 -2.81 -27.45 -21.54
N LEU A 57 -4.10 -27.83 -21.55
CA LEU A 57 -4.59 -29.03 -22.21
C LEU A 57 -5.19 -28.79 -23.61
N LYS A 58 -5.53 -27.54 -23.99
CA LYS A 58 -6.25 -27.23 -25.24
C LYS A 58 -5.55 -27.67 -26.53
N ASN A 59 -4.22 -27.78 -26.49
CA ASN A 59 -3.39 -28.18 -27.63
C ASN A 59 -2.77 -29.59 -27.46
N VAL A 60 -3.22 -30.34 -26.45
CA VAL A 60 -2.71 -31.68 -26.16
C VAL A 60 -3.59 -32.72 -26.85
N ASP A 61 -2.96 -33.77 -27.39
CA ASP A 61 -3.65 -34.89 -28.03
C ASP A 61 -4.76 -35.46 -27.13
N THR A 62 -5.96 -35.64 -27.67
CA THR A 62 -7.14 -36.08 -26.92
C THR A 62 -6.98 -37.48 -26.32
N ASN A 63 -6.16 -38.35 -26.92
CA ASN A 63 -5.86 -39.68 -26.41
C ASN A 63 -4.75 -39.68 -25.35
N ARG A 64 -4.12 -38.53 -25.08
CA ARG A 64 -3.08 -38.43 -24.06
C ARG A 64 -3.66 -38.72 -22.68
N ARG A 65 -2.98 -39.60 -21.95
CA ARG A 65 -3.32 -39.92 -20.57
C ARG A 65 -2.99 -38.75 -19.64
N CYS A 66 -3.91 -38.46 -18.73
CA CYS A 66 -3.80 -37.47 -17.68
C CYS A 66 -4.20 -38.10 -16.35
N TYR A 67 -3.62 -37.58 -15.27
CA TYR A 67 -3.76 -38.15 -13.93
C TYR A 67 -4.22 -37.05 -12.97
N ARG A 68 -5.26 -37.34 -12.17
CA ARG A 68 -5.75 -36.43 -11.13
C ARG A 68 -5.84 -37.17 -9.81
N MET A 69 -5.34 -36.56 -8.74
CA MET A 69 -5.51 -37.08 -7.40
C MET A 69 -6.88 -36.66 -6.85
N ILE A 70 -7.70 -37.63 -6.43
CA ILE A 70 -9.03 -37.41 -5.83
C ILE A 70 -9.10 -38.20 -4.53
N GLY A 71 -9.16 -37.51 -3.39
CA GLY A 71 -9.24 -38.17 -2.07
C GLY A 71 -8.06 -39.12 -1.78
N GLY A 72 -6.87 -38.81 -2.30
CA GLY A 72 -5.67 -39.66 -2.16
C GLY A 72 -5.56 -40.81 -3.17
N ILE A 73 -6.54 -40.97 -4.06
CA ILE A 73 -6.52 -41.97 -5.14
C ILE A 73 -6.11 -41.28 -6.45
N LEU A 74 -5.12 -41.83 -7.14
CA LEU A 74 -4.71 -41.36 -8.46
C LEU A 74 -5.64 -41.94 -9.53
N VAL A 75 -6.40 -41.08 -10.20
CA VAL A 75 -7.35 -41.46 -11.25
C VAL A 75 -6.73 -41.13 -12.62
N GLU A 76 -6.67 -42.14 -13.50
CA GLU A 76 -6.26 -42.00 -14.90
C GLU A 76 -7.47 -41.68 -15.78
N ARG A 77 -7.34 -40.70 -16.68
CA ARG A 77 -8.29 -40.36 -17.74
C ARG A 77 -7.56 -39.92 -19.00
N ASN A 78 -8.26 -39.69 -20.10
CA ASN A 78 -7.68 -39.05 -21.28
C ASN A 78 -8.07 -37.56 -21.37
N VAL A 79 -7.31 -36.78 -22.16
CA VAL A 79 -7.58 -35.35 -22.37
C VAL A 79 -8.96 -35.13 -23.02
N GLY A 80 -9.39 -36.03 -23.90
CA GLY A 80 -10.69 -35.96 -24.57
C GLY A 80 -11.90 -36.02 -23.62
N GLU A 81 -11.77 -36.67 -22.47
CA GLU A 81 -12.79 -36.75 -21.42
C GLU A 81 -12.66 -35.63 -20.38
N VAL A 82 -11.42 -35.21 -20.08
CA VAL A 82 -11.16 -34.22 -19.03
C VAL A 82 -11.42 -32.80 -19.51
N LEU A 83 -11.05 -32.46 -20.74
CA LEU A 83 -11.17 -31.09 -21.25
C LEU A 83 -12.64 -30.61 -21.32
N PRO A 84 -13.62 -31.40 -21.80
CA PRO A 84 -15.03 -31.00 -21.75
C PRO A 84 -15.52 -30.82 -20.31
N SER A 85 -15.20 -31.76 -19.41
CA SER A 85 -15.61 -31.66 -18.00
C SER A 85 -15.03 -30.43 -17.29
N LEU A 86 -13.80 -30.03 -17.61
CA LEU A 86 -13.21 -28.80 -17.06
C LEU A 86 -13.91 -27.54 -17.57
N ASN A 87 -14.29 -27.51 -18.85
CA ASN A 87 -15.03 -26.39 -19.43
C ASN A 87 -16.43 -26.28 -18.82
N ASP A 88 -17.15 -27.39 -18.67
CA ASP A 88 -18.47 -27.42 -18.03
C ASP A 88 -18.40 -26.95 -16.58
N ASN A 89 -17.39 -27.40 -15.83
CA ASN A 89 -17.16 -26.97 -14.45
C ASN A 89 -16.80 -25.48 -14.37
N LYS A 90 -15.95 -24.98 -15.28
CA LYS A 90 -15.59 -23.56 -15.36
C LYS A 90 -16.84 -22.71 -15.59
N GLU A 91 -17.72 -23.11 -16.49
CA GLU A 91 -18.97 -22.39 -16.77
C GLU A 91 -19.92 -22.42 -15.56
N ALA A 92 -20.05 -23.57 -14.89
CA ALA A 92 -20.87 -23.71 -13.69
C ALA A 92 -20.36 -22.84 -12.53
N ILE A 93 -19.03 -22.82 -12.28
CA ILE A 93 -18.39 -22.00 -11.26
C ILE A 93 -18.57 -20.51 -11.59
N SER A 94 -18.40 -20.10 -12.85
CA SER A 94 -18.62 -18.72 -13.28
C SER A 94 -20.04 -18.26 -12.97
N LYS A 95 -21.06 -19.05 -13.31
CA LYS A 95 -22.47 -18.75 -13.00
C LYS A 95 -22.71 -18.65 -11.49
N LEU A 96 -22.05 -19.49 -10.69
CA LEU A 96 -22.15 -19.47 -9.23
C LEU A 96 -21.53 -18.18 -8.65
N VAL A 97 -20.36 -17.77 -9.15
CA VAL A 97 -19.70 -16.51 -8.78
C VAL A 97 -20.61 -15.32 -9.07
N ASP A 98 -21.20 -15.26 -10.27
CA ASP A 98 -22.12 -14.19 -10.64
C ASP A 98 -23.37 -14.15 -9.75
N SER A 99 -23.92 -15.33 -9.42
CA SER A 99 -25.04 -15.45 -8.50
C SER A 99 -24.69 -14.93 -7.09
N LEU A 100 -23.52 -15.31 -6.56
CA LEU A 100 -23.05 -14.86 -5.24
C LEU A 100 -22.74 -13.35 -5.23
N LYS A 101 -22.15 -12.81 -6.30
CA LYS A 101 -21.96 -11.36 -6.46
C LYS A 101 -23.29 -10.61 -6.41
N ASN A 102 -24.33 -11.14 -7.07
CA ASN A 102 -25.68 -10.58 -7.00
C ASN A 102 -26.27 -10.68 -5.59
N GLN A 103 -26.02 -11.77 -4.85
CA GLN A 103 -26.43 -11.90 -3.45
C GLN A 103 -25.71 -10.90 -2.53
N ILE A 104 -24.42 -10.62 -2.75
CA ILE A 104 -23.66 -9.60 -2.01
C ILE A 104 -24.28 -8.21 -2.22
N VAL A 105 -24.64 -7.87 -3.46
CA VAL A 105 -25.32 -6.61 -3.79
C VAL A 105 -26.70 -6.55 -3.11
N GLY A 106 -27.46 -7.66 -3.14
CA GLY A 106 -28.74 -7.76 -2.44
C GLY A 106 -28.60 -7.56 -0.92
N LYS A 107 -27.61 -8.21 -0.30
CA LYS A 107 -27.30 -8.04 1.13
C LYS A 107 -26.84 -6.62 1.46
N GLY A 108 -26.13 -5.95 0.55
CA GLY A 108 -25.78 -4.53 0.70
C GLY A 108 -27.02 -3.64 0.79
N LYS A 109 -28.05 -3.90 -0.04
CA LYS A 109 -29.33 -3.19 0.03
C LYS A 109 -30.07 -3.48 1.33
N GLU A 110 -30.12 -4.74 1.75
CA GLU A 110 -30.74 -5.15 3.03
C GLU A 110 -30.05 -4.47 4.23
N ILE A 111 -28.72 -4.36 4.22
CA ILE A 111 -27.95 -3.64 5.25
C ILE A 111 -28.33 -2.15 5.27
N ASN A 112 -28.43 -1.50 4.11
CA ASN A 112 -28.79 -0.09 4.02
C ASN A 112 -30.23 0.16 4.52
N GLU A 113 -31.19 -0.67 4.09
CA GLU A 113 -32.58 -0.62 4.58
C GLU A 113 -32.65 -0.86 6.09
N TYR A 114 -31.84 -1.78 6.63
CA TYR A 114 -31.75 -2.04 8.07
C TYR A 114 -31.16 -0.84 8.83
N MET A 115 -30.16 -0.16 8.27
CA MET A 115 -29.58 1.06 8.84
C MET A 115 -30.59 2.20 8.89
N GLU A 116 -31.31 2.44 7.79
CA GLU A 116 -32.35 3.49 7.70
C GLU A 116 -33.48 3.22 8.69
N LYS A 117 -33.98 1.98 8.71
CA LYS A 117 -35.07 1.55 9.61
C LYS A 117 -34.74 1.73 11.09
N HIS A 118 -33.47 1.58 11.46
CA HIS A 118 -33.02 1.60 12.85
C HIS A 118 -32.18 2.84 13.22
N ASN A 119 -32.12 3.85 12.35
CA ASN A 119 -31.32 5.08 12.52
C ASN A 119 -29.86 4.80 12.92
N ILE A 120 -29.27 3.76 12.34
CA ILE A 120 -27.88 3.38 12.62
C ILE A 120 -26.97 4.36 11.88
N GLN A 121 -26.32 5.25 12.63
CA GLN A 121 -25.29 6.13 12.09
C GLN A 121 -23.92 5.46 12.21
N ILE A 122 -23.41 4.98 11.08
CA ILE A 122 -22.02 4.54 10.98
C ILE A 122 -21.17 5.79 10.83
N LYS A 123 -20.12 5.95 11.65
CA LYS A 123 -19.05 6.91 11.35
C LYS A 123 -18.42 6.51 10.01
N GLN A 124 -18.85 7.16 8.93
CA GLN A 124 -18.43 6.84 7.57
C GLN A 124 -17.00 7.35 7.32
N GLU A 125 -16.08 6.43 7.01
CA GLU A 125 -15.15 6.62 5.88
C GLU A 125 -15.97 6.76 4.59
N PRO A 126 -15.53 7.54 3.58
CA PRO A 126 -16.36 7.84 2.44
C PRO A 126 -16.74 6.55 1.70
N ALA A 127 -18.05 6.36 1.50
CA ALA A 127 -18.58 5.26 0.71
C ALA A 127 -18.07 5.38 -0.74
N ALA A 128 -17.21 4.45 -1.14
CA ALA A 128 -16.85 4.27 -2.54
C ALA A 128 -18.09 3.75 -3.30
N ASN A 129 -18.59 4.54 -4.24
CA ASN A 129 -19.62 4.10 -5.17
C ASN A 129 -19.07 2.93 -6.00
N ASN A 130 -19.88 1.88 -6.22
CA ASN A 130 -19.51 0.72 -7.05
C ASN A 130 -19.19 1.09 -8.51
N GLU A 131 -19.67 2.24 -8.98
CA GLU A 131 -19.25 2.82 -10.27
C GLU A 131 -17.83 3.40 -10.21
N THR A 132 -17.41 3.96 -9.07
CA THR A 132 -16.07 4.51 -8.85
C THR A 132 -15.01 3.41 -8.74
N VAL A 133 -15.35 2.27 -8.12
CA VAL A 133 -14.46 1.10 -8.03
C VAL A 133 -14.30 0.44 -9.41
N LYS A 134 -15.40 0.22 -10.15
CA LYS A 134 -15.32 -0.28 -11.54
C LYS A 134 -14.61 0.68 -12.49
N GLN A 135 -14.79 2.00 -12.33
CA GLN A 135 -14.07 3.00 -13.11
C GLN A 135 -12.59 3.09 -12.74
N GLN A 136 -12.23 2.83 -11.47
CA GLN A 136 -10.84 2.72 -11.03
C GLN A 136 -10.20 1.45 -11.56
N GLU A 137 -10.87 0.29 -11.47
CA GLU A 137 -10.39 -1.00 -11.99
C GLU A 137 -10.27 -0.99 -13.52
N GLU A 138 -11.27 -0.49 -14.25
CA GLU A 138 -11.17 -0.30 -15.70
C GLU A 138 -10.13 0.75 -16.09
N SER A 139 -9.94 1.81 -15.29
CA SER A 139 -8.85 2.77 -15.53
C SER A 139 -7.49 2.15 -15.30
N LEU A 140 -7.34 1.27 -14.30
CA LEU A 140 -6.09 0.56 -13.99
C LEU A 140 -5.75 -0.46 -15.08
N GLU A 141 -6.73 -1.18 -15.60
CA GLU A 141 -6.55 -2.17 -16.68
C GLU A 141 -6.26 -1.48 -18.03
N LYS A 142 -6.97 -0.37 -18.33
CA LYS A 142 -6.67 0.49 -19.50
C LYS A 142 -5.32 1.20 -19.37
N LEU A 143 -4.92 1.60 -18.17
CA LEU A 143 -3.61 2.21 -17.89
C LEU A 143 -2.49 1.17 -18.04
N SER A 144 -2.68 -0.05 -17.53
CA SER A 144 -1.76 -1.18 -17.70
C SER A 144 -1.51 -1.51 -19.17
N GLN A 145 -2.57 -1.60 -19.98
CA GLN A 145 -2.45 -1.81 -21.44
C GLN A 145 -1.84 -0.61 -22.18
N LYS A 146 -2.17 0.63 -21.79
CA LYS A 146 -1.64 1.85 -22.41
C LYS A 146 -0.15 2.09 -22.10
N LEU A 147 0.34 1.58 -20.97
CA LEU A 147 1.73 1.74 -20.52
C LEU A 147 2.68 0.65 -21.02
N GLY A 148 2.20 -0.39 -21.71
CA GLY A 148 3.06 -1.44 -22.28
C GLY A 148 3.82 -2.23 -21.23
N ILE A 149 3.12 -2.68 -20.18
CA ILE A 149 3.67 -3.51 -19.09
C ILE A 149 4.06 -4.88 -19.66
N GLU A 150 5.31 -4.99 -20.12
CA GLU A 150 6.02 -6.25 -20.38
C GLU A 150 6.59 -6.81 -19.07
N GLU A 151 6.91 -8.10 -19.03
CA GLU A 151 7.50 -8.77 -17.87
C GLU A 151 8.73 -7.99 -17.31
N GLY A 152 8.65 -7.53 -16.06
CA GLY A 152 9.69 -6.73 -15.40
C GLY A 152 9.67 -5.22 -15.69
N ARG A 153 8.69 -4.68 -16.43
CA ARG A 153 8.44 -3.24 -16.56
C ARG A 153 7.21 -2.84 -15.77
N TYR A 154 7.43 -2.17 -14.64
CA TYR A 154 6.36 -1.74 -13.76
C TYR A 154 6.07 -0.25 -13.92
N PHE A 155 4.86 0.16 -13.55
CA PHE A 155 4.60 1.55 -13.18
C PHE A 155 4.89 1.71 -11.68
N ILE A 156 5.93 2.48 -11.32
CA ILE A 156 6.38 2.68 -9.93
C ILE A 156 6.61 4.16 -9.64
N VAL A 157 6.22 4.58 -8.43
CA VAL A 157 6.61 5.85 -7.82
C VAL A 157 7.64 5.59 -6.73
N ASP A 158 8.79 6.27 -6.79
CA ASP A 158 9.76 6.32 -5.69
C ASP A 158 9.43 7.51 -4.79
N ILE A 159 8.90 7.27 -3.59
CA ILE A 159 8.49 8.36 -2.69
C ILE A 159 9.66 9.02 -1.95
N GLY A 160 10.89 8.52 -2.08
CA GLY A 160 12.03 9.02 -1.34
C GLY A 160 13.36 8.70 -2.01
N ALA A 161 13.92 9.67 -2.72
CA ALA A 161 15.27 9.61 -3.27
C ALA A 161 16.04 10.90 -2.98
N ASN A 162 17.25 10.77 -2.45
CA ASN A 162 18.13 11.89 -2.12
C ASN A 162 18.94 12.33 -3.35
N LEU A 163 18.28 12.72 -4.45
CA LEU A 163 18.94 13.04 -5.73
C LEU A 163 19.89 14.26 -5.65
N THR A 164 19.69 15.13 -4.68
CA THR A 164 20.59 16.26 -4.37
C THR A 164 21.85 15.84 -3.60
N ASN A 165 22.00 14.56 -3.26
CA ASN A 165 23.17 14.07 -2.53
C ASN A 165 24.45 14.22 -3.37
N LYS A 166 25.53 14.66 -2.73
CA LYS A 166 26.85 14.86 -3.38
C LYS A 166 27.37 13.65 -4.15
N LYS A 167 26.94 12.42 -3.83
CA LYS A 167 27.31 11.20 -4.57
C LYS A 167 26.88 11.21 -6.03
N TYR A 168 25.88 12.01 -6.40
CA TYR A 168 25.38 12.15 -7.76
C TYR A 168 25.89 13.40 -8.48
N SER A 169 26.69 14.25 -7.81
CA SER A 169 27.13 15.55 -8.35
C SER A 169 27.82 15.49 -9.72
N ARG A 170 28.38 14.34 -10.11
CA ARG A 170 29.11 14.16 -11.37
C ARG A 170 28.26 13.61 -12.51
N ASP A 171 27.13 12.98 -12.21
CA ASP A 171 26.38 12.17 -13.17
C ASP A 171 24.87 12.12 -12.89
N LEU A 172 24.33 13.12 -12.18
CA LEU A 172 22.92 13.21 -11.77
C LEU A 172 21.96 13.01 -12.94
N ASP A 173 22.19 13.68 -14.07
CA ASP A 173 21.35 13.53 -15.26
C ASP A 173 21.31 12.07 -15.73
N ALA A 174 22.44 11.39 -15.70
CA ALA A 174 22.52 9.98 -16.08
C ALA A 174 21.81 9.07 -15.06
N VAL A 175 21.84 9.40 -13.76
CA VAL A 175 21.07 8.69 -12.71
C VAL A 175 19.58 8.81 -12.98
N ILE A 176 19.11 10.02 -13.29
CA ILE A 176 17.69 10.30 -13.57
C ILE A 176 17.24 9.59 -14.84
N GLN A 177 18.05 9.63 -15.91
CA GLN A 177 17.72 8.93 -17.16
C GLN A 177 17.62 7.41 -16.96
N ARG A 178 18.54 6.81 -16.19
CA ARG A 178 18.45 5.38 -15.83
C ARG A 178 17.22 5.06 -15.00
N ALA A 179 16.81 5.97 -14.13
CA ALA A 179 15.61 5.80 -13.32
C ALA A 179 14.34 5.81 -14.17
N HIS A 180 14.23 6.66 -15.20
CA HIS A 180 13.05 6.71 -16.06
C HIS A 180 12.76 5.40 -16.82
N ASP A 181 13.75 4.51 -16.98
CA ASP A 181 13.56 3.18 -17.57
C ASP A 181 12.80 2.19 -16.65
N SER A 182 12.63 2.53 -15.37
CA SER A 182 12.00 1.66 -14.37
C SER A 182 11.09 2.34 -13.35
N VAL A 183 11.16 3.67 -13.21
CA VAL A 183 10.42 4.47 -12.24
C VAL A 183 9.88 5.72 -12.94
N GLN A 184 8.57 5.93 -12.90
CA GLN A 184 7.89 6.99 -13.66
C GLN A 184 7.89 8.32 -12.91
N LYS A 185 7.81 8.27 -11.58
CA LYS A 185 7.82 9.47 -10.74
C LYS A 185 8.72 9.27 -9.53
N ILE A 186 9.46 10.32 -9.18
CA ILE A 186 10.41 10.29 -8.06
C ILE A 186 10.19 11.55 -7.22
N MET A 187 10.09 11.36 -5.91
CA MET A 187 10.10 12.44 -4.94
C MET A 187 11.52 12.65 -4.43
N VAL A 188 12.04 13.84 -4.68
CA VAL A 188 13.36 14.28 -4.23
C VAL A 188 13.25 14.81 -2.82
N THR A 189 13.87 14.11 -1.88
CA THR A 189 13.77 14.41 -0.46
C THR A 189 14.51 15.71 -0.11
N GLY A 190 13.79 16.68 0.46
CA GLY A 190 14.36 17.88 1.07
C GLY A 190 14.69 17.63 2.54
N THR A 191 15.95 17.85 2.94
CA THR A 191 16.43 17.54 4.30
C THR A 191 16.92 18.76 5.10
N SER A 192 16.98 19.92 4.44
CA SER A 192 17.26 21.23 5.02
C SER A 192 16.66 22.31 4.11
N ILE A 193 16.63 23.58 4.52
CA ILE A 193 16.12 24.67 3.66
C ILE A 193 16.91 24.77 2.35
N HIS A 194 18.23 24.75 2.42
CA HIS A 194 19.08 24.79 1.22
C HIS A 194 18.82 23.58 0.32
N ASN A 195 18.76 22.39 0.92
CA ASN A 195 18.54 21.17 0.18
C ASN A 195 17.14 21.10 -0.46
N SER A 196 16.11 21.60 0.24
CA SER A 196 14.74 21.71 -0.26
C SER A 196 14.63 22.68 -1.44
N LYS A 197 15.38 23.79 -1.43
CA LYS A 197 15.47 24.71 -2.58
C LYS A 197 16.12 24.04 -3.80
N GLU A 198 17.18 23.26 -3.60
CA GLU A 198 17.82 22.50 -4.68
C GLU A 198 16.91 21.38 -5.21
N ALA A 199 16.18 20.68 -4.33
CA ALA A 199 15.21 19.68 -4.72
C ALA A 199 14.10 20.29 -5.59
N LEU A 200 13.53 21.44 -5.17
CA LEU A 200 12.55 22.19 -5.96
C LEU A 200 13.13 22.71 -7.28
N ARG A 201 14.40 23.11 -7.31
CA ARG A 201 15.05 23.51 -8.57
C ARG A 201 15.15 22.32 -9.53
N LEU A 202 15.43 21.12 -9.01
CA LEU A 202 15.55 19.91 -9.81
C LEU A 202 14.21 19.48 -10.42
N THR A 203 13.08 19.65 -9.72
CA THR A 203 11.75 19.34 -10.27
C THR A 203 11.41 20.15 -11.51
N ARG A 204 11.86 21.42 -11.55
CA ARG A 204 11.67 22.32 -12.70
C ARG A 204 12.43 21.89 -13.95
N LEU A 205 13.51 21.11 -13.79
CA LEU A 205 14.28 20.55 -14.91
C LEU A 205 13.64 19.28 -15.48
N TYR A 206 12.82 18.59 -14.69
CA TYR A 206 12.17 17.32 -15.04
C TYR A 206 10.67 17.33 -14.69
N PRO A 207 9.89 18.26 -15.29
CA PRO A 207 8.49 18.46 -14.94
C PRO A 207 7.65 17.20 -15.18
N GLY A 208 6.74 16.92 -14.25
CA GLY A 208 5.82 15.77 -14.31
C GLY A 208 6.45 14.42 -13.95
N SER A 209 7.77 14.33 -13.83
CA SER A 209 8.46 13.13 -13.36
C SER A 209 9.13 13.32 -11.99
N LEU A 210 9.72 14.49 -11.72
CA LEU A 210 10.28 14.79 -10.40
C LEU A 210 9.36 15.70 -9.61
N TYR A 211 9.18 15.35 -8.35
CA TYR A 211 8.52 16.14 -7.31
C TYR A 211 9.49 16.28 -6.14
N CYS A 212 9.20 17.13 -5.16
CA CYS A 212 10.06 17.26 -3.99
C CYS A 212 9.28 17.34 -2.69
N THR A 213 9.99 17.17 -1.59
CA THR A 213 9.52 17.50 -0.25
C THR A 213 10.30 18.71 0.28
N ALA A 214 9.77 19.39 1.30
CA ALA A 214 10.50 20.47 1.97
C ALA A 214 10.46 20.30 3.49
N GLY A 215 11.64 20.26 4.11
CA GLY A 215 11.76 20.08 5.55
C GLY A 215 13.18 20.27 6.07
N ILE A 216 13.31 20.18 7.39
CA ILE A 216 14.57 20.09 8.13
C ILE A 216 14.57 18.75 8.87
N HIS A 217 15.50 17.90 8.45
CA HIS A 217 15.70 16.55 8.97
C HIS A 217 16.18 16.61 10.44
N PRO A 218 15.83 15.64 11.32
CA PRO A 218 16.23 15.64 12.73
C PRO A 218 17.74 15.83 12.98
N HIS A 219 18.59 15.21 12.16
CA HIS A 219 20.03 15.44 12.18
C HIS A 219 20.46 16.91 12.05
N ASP A 220 19.70 17.73 11.34
CA ASP A 220 19.97 19.16 11.12
C ASP A 220 19.01 20.07 11.91
N ALA A 221 18.24 19.52 12.85
CA ALA A 221 17.24 20.28 13.62
C ALA A 221 17.82 21.47 14.40
N LYS A 222 19.10 21.41 14.79
CA LYS A 222 19.82 22.56 15.39
C LYS A 222 19.94 23.79 14.47
N SER A 223 19.71 23.62 13.16
CA SER A 223 19.70 24.73 12.21
C SER A 223 18.36 25.49 12.20
N TRP A 224 17.32 24.93 12.83
CA TRP A 224 16.02 25.57 12.95
C TRP A 224 16.16 26.93 13.66
N ASN A 225 15.51 27.94 13.08
CA ASN A 225 15.50 29.32 13.56
C ASN A 225 14.18 30.01 13.16
N ASP A 226 14.01 31.26 13.56
CA ASP A 226 12.78 32.04 13.35
C ASP A 226 12.38 32.20 11.87
N GLU A 227 13.34 32.18 10.95
CA GLU A 227 13.08 32.30 9.49
C GLU A 227 12.74 30.95 8.85
N SER A 228 12.99 29.83 9.54
CA SER A 228 12.88 28.49 8.97
C SER A 228 11.45 28.13 8.59
N TYR A 229 10.47 28.57 9.39
CA TYR A 229 9.06 28.32 9.13
C TYR A 229 8.62 28.96 7.80
N ASP A 230 8.88 30.25 7.64
CA ASP A 230 8.47 31.01 6.45
C ASP A 230 9.22 30.54 5.19
N ALA A 231 10.51 30.23 5.32
CA ALA A 231 11.30 29.69 4.22
C ALA A 231 10.78 28.32 3.73
N LEU A 232 10.41 27.42 4.65
CA LEU A 232 9.81 26.14 4.27
C LEU A 232 8.42 26.32 3.67
N LYS A 233 7.62 27.24 4.22
CA LYS A 233 6.29 27.57 3.68
C LYS A 233 6.36 28.06 2.24
N GLU A 234 7.27 28.99 1.93
CA GLU A 234 7.49 29.50 0.57
C GLU A 234 7.80 28.37 -0.42
N ILE A 235 8.70 27.45 -0.05
CA ILE A 235 9.02 26.28 -0.88
C ILE A 235 7.78 25.39 -1.03
N ALA A 236 7.11 25.11 0.08
CA ALA A 236 5.98 24.20 0.14
C ALA A 236 4.72 24.72 -0.55
N GLU A 237 4.59 26.01 -0.85
CA GLU A 237 3.47 26.55 -1.65
C GLU A 237 3.59 26.21 -3.15
N ASN A 238 4.78 25.80 -3.62
CA ASN A 238 4.96 25.36 -5.00
C ASN A 238 4.23 24.03 -5.27
N ALA A 239 3.70 23.86 -6.48
CA ALA A 239 2.90 22.68 -6.85
C ALA A 239 3.74 21.39 -6.87
N GLU A 240 5.02 21.50 -7.20
CA GLU A 240 5.98 20.42 -7.28
C GLU A 240 6.47 19.95 -5.90
N CYS A 241 6.33 20.79 -4.86
CA CYS A 241 6.62 20.41 -3.48
C CYS A 241 5.41 19.72 -2.87
N VAL A 242 5.41 18.39 -2.78
CA VAL A 242 4.18 17.62 -2.52
C VAL A 242 4.02 17.17 -1.07
N ALA A 243 5.00 17.40 -0.21
CA ALA A 243 4.95 17.06 1.21
C ALA A 243 5.82 17.99 2.07
N ILE A 244 5.47 18.12 3.34
CA ILE A 244 6.36 18.67 4.37
C ILE A 244 7.19 17.52 4.94
N GLY A 245 8.50 17.70 4.91
CA GLY A 245 9.49 16.71 5.29
C GLY A 245 10.65 16.68 4.30
N GLU A 246 11.72 15.93 4.54
CA GLU A 246 11.89 15.01 5.65
C GLU A 246 12.03 15.75 6.98
N CYS A 247 11.15 15.43 7.92
CA CYS A 247 11.12 15.95 9.28
C CYS A 247 10.87 14.79 10.25
N GLY A 248 11.04 14.98 11.55
CA GLY A 248 10.78 13.91 12.52
C GLY A 248 11.87 13.83 13.57
N LEU A 249 12.15 12.62 14.05
CA LEU A 249 13.03 12.38 15.20
C LEU A 249 14.03 11.24 14.91
N ASP A 250 15.28 11.42 15.30
CA ASP A 250 16.33 10.39 15.26
C ASP A 250 17.15 10.41 16.56
N PHE A 251 16.78 9.52 17.49
CA PHE A 251 17.46 9.36 18.78
C PHE A 251 18.58 8.33 18.75
N ASN A 252 18.79 7.66 17.61
CA ASN A 252 19.88 6.71 17.43
C ASN A 252 21.22 7.45 17.28
N ARG A 253 21.26 8.48 16.44
CA ARG A 253 22.48 9.23 16.11
C ARG A 253 22.65 10.51 16.92
N ASN A 254 21.55 11.19 17.26
CA ASN A 254 21.54 12.45 18.01
C ASN A 254 22.54 13.51 17.48
N PHE A 255 22.60 13.72 16.16
CA PHE A 255 23.46 14.76 15.58
C PHE A 255 22.99 16.21 15.88
N SER A 256 21.74 16.35 16.34
CA SER A 256 21.18 17.55 16.94
C SER A 256 20.60 17.22 18.33
N PRO A 257 20.59 18.18 19.27
CA PRO A 257 19.98 17.98 20.60
C PRO A 257 18.52 17.55 20.50
N VAL A 258 18.07 16.72 21.44
CA VAL A 258 16.70 16.16 21.45
C VAL A 258 15.66 17.29 21.49
N GLU A 259 15.90 18.33 22.28
CA GLU A 259 15.01 19.49 22.40
C GLU A 259 14.85 20.21 21.05
N SER A 260 15.95 20.41 20.33
CA SER A 260 15.93 21.00 18.98
C SER A 260 15.16 20.13 17.99
N GLN A 261 15.32 18.80 18.07
CA GLN A 261 14.55 17.87 17.22
C GLN A 261 13.06 17.95 17.50
N LEU A 262 12.66 17.94 18.78
CA LEU A 262 11.25 18.03 19.19
C LEU A 262 10.62 19.36 18.74
N GLU A 263 11.32 20.48 18.95
CA GLU A 263 10.87 21.82 18.55
C GLU A 263 10.71 21.91 17.02
N ALA A 264 11.76 21.58 16.27
CA ALA A 264 11.74 21.65 14.81
C ALA A 264 10.69 20.71 14.20
N PHE A 265 10.50 19.52 14.77
CA PHE A 265 9.47 18.59 14.31
C PHE A 265 8.06 19.14 14.58
N GLU A 266 7.78 19.59 15.81
CA GLU A 266 6.46 20.14 16.15
C GLU A 266 6.09 21.35 15.28
N LYS A 267 7.04 22.23 14.98
CA LYS A 267 6.83 23.36 14.07
C LYS A 267 6.54 22.93 12.62
N GLN A 268 7.19 21.87 12.13
CA GLN A 268 6.92 21.35 10.79
C GLN A 268 5.56 20.62 10.72
N VAL A 269 5.12 19.98 11.80
CA VAL A 269 3.75 19.43 11.91
C VAL A 269 2.72 20.56 11.87
N GLN A 270 2.95 21.67 12.57
CA GLN A 270 2.11 22.87 12.50
C GLN A 270 2.00 23.39 11.06
N LEU A 271 3.14 23.53 10.37
CA LEU A 271 3.16 23.97 8.98
C LEU A 271 2.37 23.05 8.06
N ALA A 272 2.56 21.73 8.18
CA ALA A 272 1.83 20.75 7.37
C ALA A 272 0.31 20.81 7.60
N CYS A 273 -0.13 21.02 8.84
CA CYS A 273 -1.54 21.25 9.16
C CYS A 273 -2.07 22.54 8.52
N GLU A 274 -1.29 23.62 8.53
CA GLU A 274 -1.66 24.91 7.95
C GLU A 274 -1.86 24.82 6.43
N ILE A 275 -0.86 24.29 5.71
CA ILE A 275 -0.89 24.22 4.24
C ILE A 275 -1.60 22.99 3.68
N ARG A 276 -2.02 22.07 4.57
CA ARG A 276 -2.70 20.80 4.26
C ARG A 276 -1.93 19.91 3.29
N LYS A 277 -0.60 19.87 3.41
CA LYS A 277 0.24 18.93 2.65
C LYS A 277 0.60 17.71 3.50
N PRO A 278 0.73 16.53 2.89
CA PRO A 278 1.16 15.33 3.59
C PRO A 278 2.45 15.55 4.40
N LEU A 279 2.58 14.82 5.51
CA LEU A 279 3.82 14.72 6.26
C LEU A 279 4.66 13.54 5.76
N PHE A 280 5.94 13.78 5.55
CA PHE A 280 6.95 12.78 5.20
C PHE A 280 7.95 12.67 6.35
N ILE A 281 7.76 11.67 7.21
CA ILE A 281 8.33 11.62 8.56
C ILE A 281 9.41 10.57 8.69
N HIS A 282 10.60 11.01 9.13
CA HIS A 282 11.69 10.15 9.58
C HIS A 282 11.52 9.80 11.06
N GLU A 283 11.71 8.53 11.37
CA GLU A 283 11.70 8.06 12.76
C GLU A 283 12.75 6.98 13.00
N ARG A 284 13.59 7.19 14.02
CA ARG A 284 14.54 6.20 14.54
C ARG A 284 14.64 6.30 16.06
N ASP A 285 14.31 5.18 16.72
CA ASP A 285 14.36 5.02 18.19
C ASP A 285 13.58 6.12 18.94
N ALA A 286 12.51 6.65 18.34
CA ALA A 286 11.78 7.83 18.83
C ALA A 286 10.24 7.70 18.71
N HIS A 287 9.74 6.47 18.56
CA HIS A 287 8.32 6.15 18.33
C HIS A 287 7.35 6.86 19.29
N GLU A 288 7.60 6.78 20.61
CA GLU A 288 6.69 7.34 21.61
C GLU A 288 6.62 8.86 21.54
N GLN A 289 7.77 9.52 21.42
CA GLN A 289 7.86 10.98 21.35
C GLN A 289 7.23 11.51 20.06
N LEU A 290 7.42 10.80 18.96
CA LEU A 290 6.82 11.15 17.68
C LEU A 290 5.28 11.08 17.75
N ILE A 291 4.72 10.01 18.30
CA ILE A 291 3.26 9.88 18.49
C ILE A 291 2.74 10.97 19.43
N ASN A 292 3.45 11.27 20.52
CA ASN A 292 3.03 12.30 21.47
C ASN A 292 2.94 13.69 20.82
N ILE A 293 3.84 14.03 19.90
CA ILE A 293 3.74 15.29 19.15
C ILE A 293 2.56 15.25 18.19
N LEU A 294 2.43 14.20 17.38
CA LEU A 294 1.36 14.10 16.37
C LEU A 294 -0.04 14.08 17.01
N ALA A 295 -0.20 13.47 18.18
CA ALA A 295 -1.47 13.38 18.91
C ALA A 295 -2.04 14.76 19.28
N LYS A 296 -1.20 15.79 19.46
CA LYS A 296 -1.64 17.17 19.71
C LYS A 296 -2.39 17.78 18.52
N TYR A 297 -2.19 17.24 17.32
CA TYR A 297 -2.73 17.75 16.07
C TYR A 297 -3.73 16.80 15.41
N VAL A 298 -4.23 15.78 16.12
CA VAL A 298 -5.03 14.68 15.55
C VAL A 298 -6.22 15.14 14.70
N ASP A 299 -6.89 16.24 15.08
CA ASP A 299 -8.05 16.76 14.37
C ASP A 299 -7.70 17.53 13.08
N SER A 300 -6.44 17.97 12.95
CA SER A 300 -5.92 18.76 11.82
C SER A 300 -4.83 18.04 11.03
N LEU A 301 -4.44 16.84 11.44
CA LEU A 301 -3.27 16.17 10.90
C LEU A 301 -3.53 15.78 9.43
N PRO A 302 -2.67 16.20 8.49
CA PRO A 302 -2.78 15.76 7.11
C PRO A 302 -2.39 14.29 6.99
N VAL A 303 -2.52 13.74 5.79
CA VAL A 303 -2.02 12.39 5.48
C VAL A 303 -0.56 12.29 5.92
N THR A 304 -0.25 11.27 6.71
CA THR A 304 1.06 11.11 7.32
C THR A 304 1.72 9.84 6.80
N VAL A 305 2.98 9.96 6.38
CA VAL A 305 3.80 8.87 5.88
C VAL A 305 5.02 8.73 6.79
N ILE A 306 5.20 7.55 7.37
CA ILE A 306 6.45 7.17 8.02
C ILE A 306 7.33 6.55 6.95
N HIS A 307 8.31 7.31 6.46
CA HIS A 307 9.16 6.86 5.38
C HIS A 307 10.31 5.98 5.91
N CYS A 308 10.89 5.18 5.03
CA CYS A 308 12.03 4.32 5.30
C CYS A 308 11.85 3.54 6.62
N PHE A 309 10.69 2.92 6.84
CA PHE A 309 10.36 2.30 8.12
C PHE A 309 11.27 1.09 8.40
N THR A 310 11.89 1.09 9.57
CA THR A 310 12.77 -0.02 10.04
C THR A 310 12.42 -0.49 11.46
N GLY A 311 11.23 -0.14 11.94
CA GLY A 311 10.77 -0.48 13.28
C GLY A 311 10.21 -1.91 13.41
N THR A 312 9.48 -2.11 14.48
CA THR A 312 8.91 -3.40 14.91
C THR A 312 7.45 -3.56 14.50
N VAL A 313 6.95 -4.80 14.56
CA VAL A 313 5.53 -5.15 14.35
C VAL A 313 4.58 -4.25 15.15
N ASN A 314 4.88 -4.01 16.43
CA ASN A 314 4.02 -3.22 17.31
C ASN A 314 3.96 -1.74 16.88
N GLU A 315 5.11 -1.18 16.52
CA GLU A 315 5.20 0.21 16.05
C GLU A 315 4.47 0.39 14.71
N ALA A 316 4.65 -0.55 13.78
CA ALA A 316 3.93 -0.56 12.51
C ALA A 316 2.42 -0.63 12.75
N GLN A 317 1.95 -1.54 13.60
CA GLN A 317 0.53 -1.67 13.92
C GLN A 317 -0.03 -0.37 14.50
N LYS A 318 0.74 0.30 15.38
CA LYS A 318 0.31 1.57 15.97
C LYS A 318 0.16 2.67 14.92
N TYR A 319 1.10 2.78 13.98
CA TYR A 319 0.99 3.73 12.88
C TYR A 319 -0.19 3.43 11.95
N ILE A 320 -0.46 2.15 11.67
CA ILE A 320 -1.63 1.74 10.87
C ILE A 320 -2.95 2.07 11.57
N GLU A 321 -3.06 1.87 12.89
CA GLU A 321 -4.23 2.27 13.68
C GLU A 321 -4.49 3.78 13.64
N LEU A 322 -3.44 4.59 13.52
CA LEU A 322 -3.52 6.05 13.34
C LEU A 322 -3.83 6.46 11.88
N GLY A 323 -3.96 5.49 10.96
CA GLY A 323 -4.27 5.72 9.56
C GLY A 323 -3.06 6.15 8.71
N PHE A 324 -1.84 5.98 9.21
CA PHE A 324 -0.63 6.41 8.52
C PHE A 324 -0.25 5.43 7.40
N TYR A 325 0.53 5.94 6.44
CA TYR A 325 1.18 5.14 5.43
C TYR A 325 2.61 4.79 5.87
N ILE A 326 3.10 3.64 5.41
CA ILE A 326 4.43 3.14 5.73
C ILE A 326 5.23 2.97 4.44
N GLY A 327 6.36 3.67 4.36
CA GLY A 327 7.33 3.55 3.28
C GLY A 327 8.37 2.47 3.56
N LEU A 328 8.58 1.54 2.62
CA LEU A 328 9.58 0.48 2.73
C LEU A 328 10.66 0.61 1.65
N THR A 329 11.88 0.20 2.02
CA THR A 329 13.07 0.26 1.17
C THR A 329 13.70 -1.11 0.94
N GLY A 330 14.83 -1.13 0.22
CA GLY A 330 15.72 -2.29 0.12
C GLY A 330 16.32 -2.76 1.46
N PHE A 331 16.00 -2.14 2.61
CA PHE A 331 16.48 -2.54 3.94
C PHE A 331 16.17 -4.01 4.31
N LEU A 332 15.19 -4.65 3.65
CA LEU A 332 14.76 -6.03 3.90
C LEU A 332 15.91 -7.02 4.11
N TRP A 333 16.94 -7.02 3.26
CA TRP A 333 18.06 -7.97 3.40
C TRP A 333 18.92 -7.73 4.66
N LYS A 334 18.92 -6.49 5.18
CA LYS A 334 19.69 -6.05 6.34
C LYS A 334 18.93 -6.24 7.65
N ASP A 335 17.59 -6.30 7.60
CA ASP A 335 16.77 -6.61 8.76
C ASP A 335 17.17 -7.97 9.36
N LYS A 336 17.53 -7.94 10.64
CA LYS A 336 17.93 -9.10 11.44
C LYS A 336 16.98 -9.32 12.61
N SER A 337 15.97 -8.46 12.78
CA SER A 337 15.07 -8.53 13.91
C SER A 337 14.05 -9.65 13.72
N GLU A 338 13.73 -10.34 14.82
CA GLU A 338 12.68 -11.38 14.83
C GLU A 338 11.27 -10.78 14.70
N ASN A 339 11.12 -9.48 14.98
CA ASN A 339 9.87 -8.71 14.87
C ASN A 339 9.99 -7.49 13.96
N GLY A 340 10.97 -7.46 13.06
CA GLY A 340 11.23 -6.34 12.15
C GLY A 340 10.37 -6.33 10.89
N VAL A 341 10.82 -5.58 9.89
CA VAL A 341 10.15 -5.37 8.60
C VAL A 341 9.84 -6.67 7.87
N ARG A 342 10.74 -7.67 7.91
CA ARG A 342 10.45 -8.98 7.30
C ARG A 342 9.25 -9.64 7.95
N LYS A 343 9.21 -9.60 9.29
CA LYS A 343 8.13 -10.22 10.04
C LYS A 343 6.80 -9.51 9.82
N ILE A 344 6.84 -8.18 9.73
CA ILE A 344 5.71 -7.34 9.36
C ILE A 344 5.10 -7.76 8.02
N LEU A 345 5.94 -8.01 7.00
CA LEU A 345 5.46 -8.47 5.69
C LEU A 345 4.91 -9.89 5.75
N GLU A 346 5.62 -10.84 6.38
CA GLU A 346 5.15 -12.22 6.55
C GLU A 346 3.80 -12.30 7.25
N GLN A 347 3.57 -11.45 8.25
CA GLN A 347 2.31 -11.37 9.01
C GLN A 347 1.28 -10.45 8.37
N ARG A 348 1.61 -9.79 7.25
CA ARG A 348 0.77 -8.81 6.55
C ARG A 348 0.22 -7.73 7.49
N VAL A 349 1.05 -7.26 8.43
CA VAL A 349 0.68 -6.25 9.43
C VAL A 349 0.40 -4.91 8.78
N ILE A 350 1.12 -4.57 7.71
CA ILE A 350 0.85 -3.39 6.87
C ILE A 350 -0.10 -3.81 5.74
N PRO A 351 -1.34 -3.30 5.70
CA PRO A 351 -2.22 -3.49 4.57
C PRO A 351 -1.63 -2.87 3.30
N VAL A 352 -1.78 -3.52 2.15
CA VAL A 352 -1.18 -3.05 0.87
C VAL A 352 -1.68 -1.65 0.48
N ASN A 353 -2.90 -1.25 0.86
CA ASN A 353 -3.44 0.10 0.66
C ASN A 353 -2.87 1.17 1.62
N ARG A 354 -1.95 0.80 2.51
CA ARG A 354 -1.16 1.68 3.39
C ARG A 354 0.35 1.56 3.14
N LEU A 355 0.75 0.76 2.16
CA LEU A 355 2.14 0.55 1.81
C LEU A 355 2.59 1.53 0.71
N LEU A 356 3.78 2.10 0.87
CA LEU A 356 4.49 2.90 -0.11
C LEU A 356 5.92 2.36 -0.27
N LEU A 357 6.55 2.65 -1.41
CA LEU A 357 7.87 2.13 -1.76
C LEU A 357 8.83 3.26 -2.07
N GLU A 358 10.06 3.10 -1.60
CA GLU A 358 11.12 4.08 -1.85
C GLU A 358 12.48 3.41 -1.97
N THR A 359 13.42 4.08 -2.64
CA THR A 359 14.82 3.59 -2.68
C THR A 359 15.66 4.12 -1.53
N ASP A 360 15.31 5.29 -0.99
CA ASP A 360 16.18 6.09 -0.12
C ASP A 360 17.60 6.24 -0.71
N SER A 361 17.70 6.22 -2.05
CA SER A 361 18.98 6.25 -2.74
C SER A 361 19.69 7.58 -2.45
N PRO A 362 21.02 7.61 -2.24
CA PRO A 362 22.02 6.58 -2.53
C PRO A 362 22.21 5.52 -1.42
N PHE A 363 21.33 5.47 -0.42
CA PHE A 363 21.36 4.52 0.67
C PHE A 363 20.47 3.29 0.36
N MET A 364 20.21 2.47 1.38
CA MET A 364 19.30 1.30 1.36
C MET A 364 19.43 0.35 0.15
N TYR A 365 20.66 0.15 -0.34
CA TYR A 365 20.96 -0.79 -1.42
C TYR A 365 20.35 -2.18 -1.15
N PRO A 366 19.49 -2.73 -2.03
CA PRO A 366 18.86 -4.03 -1.85
C PRO A 366 19.84 -5.16 -2.22
N ASN A 367 20.61 -5.67 -1.25
CA ASN A 367 21.54 -6.77 -1.50
C ASN A 367 20.81 -8.11 -1.70
N THR A 368 20.56 -8.45 -2.96
CA THR A 368 19.87 -9.67 -3.40
C THR A 368 20.65 -10.96 -3.15
N ARG A 369 21.96 -10.86 -2.87
CA ARG A 369 22.84 -12.01 -2.59
C ARG A 369 23.03 -12.29 -1.10
N ALA A 370 22.31 -11.57 -0.23
CA ALA A 370 22.43 -11.75 1.22
C ALA A 370 22.03 -13.18 1.63
N SER A 371 22.89 -13.87 2.38
CA SER A 371 22.67 -15.25 2.81
C SER A 371 21.39 -15.42 3.65
N LYS A 372 21.03 -14.40 4.43
CA LYS A 372 19.84 -14.39 5.28
C LYS A 372 18.55 -14.07 4.52
N LEU A 373 18.59 -13.77 3.23
CA LEU A 373 17.38 -13.57 2.46
C LEU A 373 16.74 -14.93 2.15
N PRO A 374 15.42 -15.12 2.35
CA PRO A 374 14.74 -16.37 2.03
C PRO A 374 14.90 -16.77 0.56
N GLU A 375 14.91 -18.08 0.28
CA GLU A 375 15.19 -18.58 -1.07
C GLU A 375 14.06 -18.29 -2.06
N ASN A 376 12.80 -18.30 -1.61
CA ASN A 376 11.65 -17.88 -2.40
C ASN A 376 11.77 -16.41 -2.83
N VAL A 377 12.32 -15.55 -1.97
CA VAL A 377 12.55 -14.13 -2.30
C VAL A 377 13.66 -14.00 -3.34
N LYS A 378 14.79 -14.70 -3.19
CA LYS A 378 15.88 -14.63 -4.18
C LYS A 378 15.47 -15.11 -5.57
N THR A 379 14.67 -16.18 -5.62
CA THR A 379 14.24 -16.81 -6.89
C THR A 379 13.11 -16.06 -7.58
N SER A 380 12.40 -15.17 -6.88
CA SER A 380 11.34 -14.31 -7.43
C SER A 380 11.85 -13.10 -8.24
N LEU A 381 13.15 -12.80 -8.17
CA LEU A 381 13.70 -11.58 -8.76
C LEU A 381 13.91 -11.72 -10.27
N THR A 382 13.41 -10.75 -11.04
CA THR A 382 13.52 -10.78 -12.50
C THR A 382 14.94 -10.46 -12.96
N GLN A 383 15.35 -11.04 -14.10
CA GLN A 383 16.66 -10.76 -14.67
C GLN A 383 16.82 -9.28 -15.04
N ARG A 384 15.73 -8.62 -15.45
CA ARG A 384 15.72 -7.18 -15.74
C ARG A 384 16.07 -6.37 -14.49
N SER A 385 15.35 -6.57 -13.39
CA SER A 385 15.60 -5.86 -12.13
C SER A 385 17.02 -6.10 -11.60
N LEU A 386 17.50 -7.35 -11.65
CA LEU A 386 18.87 -7.69 -11.27
C LEU A 386 19.92 -7.03 -12.18
N SER A 387 19.67 -6.92 -13.49
CA SER A 387 20.60 -6.30 -14.42
C SER A 387 20.80 -4.81 -14.13
N PHE A 388 19.74 -4.08 -13.83
CA PHE A 388 19.81 -2.66 -13.45
C PHE A 388 20.54 -2.48 -12.12
N LEU A 389 20.17 -3.28 -11.11
CA LEU A 389 20.83 -3.25 -9.81
C LEU A 389 22.34 -3.48 -9.93
N HIS A 390 22.77 -4.57 -10.57
CA HIS A 390 24.18 -4.92 -10.64
C HIS A 390 25.00 -4.00 -11.55
N ARG A 391 24.36 -3.38 -12.56
CA ARG A 391 25.04 -2.51 -13.51
C ARG A 391 25.26 -1.09 -12.97
N TYR A 392 24.30 -0.57 -12.20
CA TYR A 392 24.27 0.84 -11.84
C TYR A 392 24.36 1.11 -10.35
N CYS A 393 24.05 0.12 -9.50
CA CYS A 393 24.02 0.29 -8.06
C CYS A 393 25.17 -0.48 -7.40
N THR A 394 25.61 0.03 -6.25
CA THR A 394 26.55 -0.63 -5.36
C THR A 394 26.08 -0.48 -3.91
N PHE A 395 26.66 -1.26 -3.01
CA PHE A 395 26.39 -1.13 -1.57
C PHE A 395 26.61 0.30 -1.04
N GLN A 396 27.54 1.05 -1.63
CA GLN A 396 27.85 2.42 -1.20
C GLN A 396 27.06 3.49 -1.98
N ARG A 397 26.37 3.11 -3.05
CA ARG A 397 25.67 4.04 -3.94
C ARG A 397 24.54 3.29 -4.64
N ASN A 398 23.36 3.33 -4.03
CA ASN A 398 22.13 2.90 -4.67
C ASN A 398 21.64 3.96 -5.66
N GLU A 399 20.65 3.65 -6.50
CA GLU A 399 19.99 4.60 -7.42
C GLU A 399 18.48 4.27 -7.51
N PRO A 400 17.61 5.23 -7.90
CA PRO A 400 16.17 4.97 -8.01
C PRO A 400 15.82 3.81 -8.95
N CYS A 401 16.67 3.55 -9.95
CA CYS A 401 16.46 2.45 -10.88
C CYS A 401 16.49 1.06 -10.23
N SER A 402 16.92 0.93 -8.96
CA SER A 402 16.87 -0.30 -8.18
C SER A 402 15.49 -0.64 -7.63
N LEU A 403 14.53 0.31 -7.62
CA LEU A 403 13.25 0.14 -6.94
C LEU A 403 12.44 -1.11 -7.35
N PRO A 404 12.45 -1.56 -8.62
CA PRO A 404 11.83 -2.83 -9.02
C PRO A 404 12.29 -4.04 -8.19
N VAL A 405 13.55 -4.06 -7.74
CA VAL A 405 14.05 -5.14 -6.87
C VAL A 405 13.31 -5.12 -5.53
N THR A 406 13.09 -3.96 -4.93
CA THR A 406 12.33 -3.82 -3.69
C THR A 406 10.87 -4.26 -3.88
N VAL A 407 10.25 -3.90 -5.02
CA VAL A 407 8.89 -4.36 -5.38
C VAL A 407 8.83 -5.88 -5.38
N GLU A 408 9.72 -6.53 -6.12
CA GLU A 408 9.75 -8.00 -6.27
C GLU A 408 10.02 -8.69 -4.93
N MET A 409 10.95 -8.15 -4.13
CA MET A 409 11.23 -8.67 -2.80
C MET A 409 9.98 -8.63 -1.89
N ILE A 410 9.28 -7.50 -1.87
CA ILE A 410 8.05 -7.33 -1.07
C ILE A 410 6.93 -8.24 -1.58
N ALA A 411 6.76 -8.33 -2.90
CA ALA A 411 5.77 -9.20 -3.52
C ALA A 411 5.97 -10.67 -3.11
N ALA A 412 7.22 -11.14 -3.07
CA ALA A 412 7.56 -12.48 -2.62
C ALA A 412 7.29 -12.72 -1.13
N TYR A 413 7.48 -11.72 -0.26
CA TYR A 413 7.10 -11.83 1.14
C TYR A 413 5.58 -11.85 1.34
N LEU A 414 4.84 -11.12 0.50
CA LEU A 414 3.38 -11.02 0.60
C LEU A 414 2.66 -12.13 -0.15
N ASP A 415 3.35 -12.98 -0.90
CA ASP A 415 2.77 -13.98 -1.80
C ASP A 415 1.79 -13.32 -2.80
N MET A 416 2.27 -12.28 -3.46
CA MET A 416 1.53 -11.48 -4.44
C MET A 416 2.35 -11.31 -5.72
N LYS A 417 1.70 -10.97 -6.83
CA LYS A 417 2.39 -10.63 -8.07
C LYS A 417 3.11 -9.27 -7.94
N PRO A 418 4.35 -9.13 -8.43
CA PRO A 418 5.07 -7.84 -8.43
C PRO A 418 4.27 -6.71 -9.07
N GLU A 419 3.52 -6.99 -10.14
CA GLU A 419 2.67 -6.02 -10.84
C GLU A 419 1.59 -5.44 -9.92
N ASP A 420 0.97 -6.29 -9.10
CA ASP A 420 -0.08 -5.88 -8.16
C ASP A 420 0.50 -4.97 -7.06
N ILE A 421 1.70 -5.29 -6.56
CA ILE A 421 2.39 -4.47 -5.56
C ILE A 421 2.80 -3.13 -6.16
N ALA A 422 3.43 -3.13 -7.34
CA ALA A 422 3.84 -1.91 -8.02
C ALA A 422 2.64 -0.99 -8.27
N LEU A 423 1.54 -1.55 -8.79
CA LEU A 423 0.35 -0.79 -9.13
C LEU A 423 -0.33 -0.21 -7.89
N LYS A 424 -0.55 -1.03 -6.84
CA LYS A 424 -1.21 -0.59 -5.61
C LYS A 424 -0.40 0.47 -4.85
N THR A 425 0.90 0.25 -4.70
CA THR A 425 1.78 1.19 -3.99
C THR A 425 1.95 2.49 -4.77
N SER A 426 1.99 2.43 -6.11
CA SER A 426 1.96 3.62 -6.96
C SER A 426 0.64 4.37 -6.86
N PHE A 427 -0.50 3.67 -6.89
CA PHE A 427 -1.80 4.30 -6.69
C PHE A 427 -1.88 5.02 -5.35
N ASN A 428 -1.40 4.37 -4.27
CA ASN A 428 -1.29 5.00 -2.96
C ASN A 428 -0.43 6.28 -3.04
N ALA A 429 0.74 6.24 -3.65
CA ALA A 429 1.63 7.41 -3.77
C ALA A 429 0.99 8.55 -4.58
N LEU A 430 0.38 8.24 -5.72
CA LEU A 430 -0.35 9.19 -6.57
C LEU A 430 -1.49 9.87 -5.78
N HIS A 431 -2.22 9.09 -4.98
CA HIS A 431 -3.32 9.60 -4.15
C HIS A 431 -2.82 10.47 -3.00
N VAL A 432 -1.84 9.97 -2.23
CA VAL A 432 -1.30 10.64 -1.03
C VAL A 432 -0.67 11.97 -1.40
N PHE A 433 0.17 12.00 -2.45
CA PHE A 433 0.96 13.18 -2.81
C PHE A 433 0.39 13.98 -3.98
N GLY A 434 -0.76 13.58 -4.54
CA GLY A 434 -1.42 14.32 -5.61
C GLY A 434 -0.61 14.41 -6.92
N LEU A 435 0.16 13.37 -7.25
CA LEU A 435 1.14 13.37 -8.36
C LEU A 435 0.52 13.24 -9.77
N ASN A 436 -0.79 13.38 -9.89
CA ASN A 436 -1.55 13.21 -11.13
C ASN A 436 -1.65 14.50 -11.97
N LYS A 437 -1.09 15.61 -11.47
CA LYS A 437 -1.16 16.93 -12.10
C LYS A 437 -0.01 17.18 -13.06
#